data_AF-A0A8E2DPU8-F1
#
_entry.id   AF-A0A8E2DPU8-F1
#
_cell.length_a   1.000
_cell.length_b   1.000
_cell.length_c   1.000
_cell.angle_alpha   90.00
_cell.angle_beta   90.00
_cell.angle_gamma   90.00
#
_symmetry.space_group_name_H-M   'P 1'
#
loop_
_entity.id
_entity.type
_entity.pdbx_description
1 polymer ?
#
loop_
_entity_poly.entity_id
_entity_poly.type
_entity_poly.pdbx_seq_one_letter_code
_entity_poly.pdbx_strand_id
1 'polypeptide(L)'
;MSEREASPNYRNHNPTGKNQHKDCPPADDATVVRLLHEYHRKGIINKEKLSEIFKTVHGINISATTINRRKRKLGLYASAVTTRDTPDDVKLQLVLDAMAQDPERKMGARRIREAIFARTGTMLTRYEQFQGFSPLLGLNLLA
;
A
#
# COMPACT_ATOMS: atom_id res chain seq x y z
N MET A 1 64.07 -4.48 -4.12
CA MET A 1 62.68 -4.74 -3.69
C MET A 1 61.77 -4.22 -4.79
N SER A 2 60.96 -5.11 -5.39
CA SER A 2 60.17 -4.83 -6.59
C SER A 2 58.75 -4.44 -6.17
N GLU A 3 58.42 -3.16 -6.34
CA GLU A 3 57.07 -2.65 -6.12
C GLU A 3 56.20 -3.05 -7.32
N ARG A 4 55.26 -3.96 -7.07
CA ARG A 4 54.21 -4.32 -8.03
C ARG A 4 53.13 -3.24 -7.95
N GLU A 5 53.11 -2.32 -8.90
CA GLU A 5 51.99 -1.39 -9.05
C GLU A 5 50.75 -2.15 -9.51
N ALA A 6 49.77 -2.30 -8.61
CA ALA A 6 48.45 -2.83 -8.93
C ALA A 6 47.65 -1.75 -9.68
N SER A 7 47.51 -1.91 -11.00
CA SER A 7 46.65 -1.07 -11.83
C SER A 7 45.19 -1.18 -11.36
N PRO A 8 44.52 -0.07 -10.97
CA PRO A 8 43.14 -0.12 -10.52
C PRO A 8 42.24 -0.35 -11.73
N ASN A 9 41.70 -1.57 -11.83
CA ASN A 9 40.72 -1.96 -12.83
C ASN A 9 39.39 -1.19 -12.64
N TYR A 10 39.35 0.07 -13.08
CA TYR A 10 38.15 0.91 -13.09
C TYR A 10 37.24 0.51 -14.26
N ARG A 11 36.54 -0.62 -14.12
CA ARG A 11 35.43 -0.98 -15.01
C ARG A 11 34.20 -0.19 -14.60
N ASN A 12 34.15 1.09 -14.97
CA ASN A 12 32.87 1.79 -14.99
C ASN A 12 32.02 1.22 -16.13
N HIS A 13 31.00 0.43 -15.77
CA HIS A 13 30.07 -0.20 -16.71
C HIS A 13 29.10 0.80 -17.37
N ASN A 14 29.13 2.09 -16.98
CA ASN A 14 28.39 3.16 -17.63
C ASN A 14 29.31 4.33 -18.01
N PRO A 15 30.19 4.16 -19.03
CA PRO A 15 31.17 5.17 -19.42
C PRO A 15 30.55 6.43 -20.04
N THR A 16 29.26 6.40 -20.43
CA THR A 16 28.57 7.55 -21.03
C THR A 16 27.67 8.30 -20.05
N GLY A 17 27.47 7.80 -18.82
CA GLY A 17 26.55 8.40 -17.85
C GLY A 17 25.10 8.49 -18.35
N LYS A 18 24.75 7.76 -19.41
CA LYS A 18 23.41 7.81 -20.02
C LYS A 18 22.49 6.84 -19.30
N ASN A 19 21.77 7.38 -18.34
CA ASN A 19 20.69 6.69 -17.66
C ASN A 19 19.56 6.54 -18.70
N GLN A 20 19.17 5.31 -19.04
CA GLN A 20 18.13 5.00 -20.03
C GLN A 20 16.70 5.51 -19.67
N HIS A 21 16.55 6.37 -18.67
CA HIS A 21 15.28 6.77 -18.06
C HIS A 21 15.10 8.30 -18.07
N LYS A 22 15.31 8.94 -19.23
CA LYS A 22 15.29 10.40 -19.37
C LYS A 22 13.93 11.05 -19.01
N ASP A 23 12.84 10.32 -19.26
CA ASP A 23 11.47 10.83 -19.11
C ASP A 23 10.77 10.38 -17.82
N CYS A 24 11.48 9.69 -16.93
CA CYS A 24 10.91 9.27 -15.65
C CYS A 24 11.21 10.32 -14.57
N PRO A 25 10.19 10.86 -13.88
CA PRO A 25 10.42 11.77 -12.77
C PRO A 25 11.29 11.12 -11.69
N PRO A 26 12.05 11.92 -10.92
CA PRO A 26 12.93 11.41 -9.88
C PRO A 26 12.17 10.60 -8.82
N ALA A 27 12.88 9.76 -8.09
CA ALA A 27 12.30 8.82 -7.14
C ALA A 27 11.48 9.52 -6.02
N ASP A 28 11.95 10.68 -5.59
CA ASP A 28 11.36 11.48 -4.50
C ASP A 28 10.61 12.72 -5.03
N ASP A 29 10.09 12.66 -6.26
CA ASP A 29 9.21 13.70 -6.80
C ASP A 29 7.96 13.87 -5.91
N ALA A 30 7.86 15.02 -5.26
CA ALA A 30 6.77 15.37 -4.33
C ALA A 30 5.39 15.34 -5.02
N THR A 31 5.33 15.66 -6.31
CA THR A 31 4.08 15.63 -7.09
C THR A 31 3.57 14.20 -7.23
N VAL A 32 4.46 13.28 -7.55
CA VAL A 32 4.12 11.84 -7.68
C VAL A 32 3.68 11.27 -6.34
N VAL A 33 4.37 11.62 -5.25
CA VAL A 33 3.98 11.19 -3.89
C VAL A 33 2.59 11.69 -3.54
N ARG A 34 2.33 12.99 -3.75
CA ARG A 34 1.01 13.59 -3.49
C ARG A 34 -0.11 12.91 -4.28
N LEU A 35 0.10 12.70 -5.58
CA LEU A 35 -0.88 12.03 -6.45
C LEU A 35 -1.13 10.58 -6.01
N LEU A 36 -0.09 9.85 -5.63
CA LEU A 36 -0.25 8.47 -5.13
C LEU A 36 -1.11 8.44 -3.86
N HIS A 37 -0.91 9.36 -2.92
CA HIS A 37 -1.76 9.46 -1.73
C HIS A 37 -3.21 9.84 -2.09
N GLU A 38 -3.39 10.78 -3.00
CA GLU A 38 -4.72 11.23 -3.43
C GLU A 38 -5.52 10.10 -4.08
N TYR A 39 -4.91 9.39 -5.04
CA TYR A 39 -5.57 8.27 -5.69
C TYR A 39 -5.75 7.07 -4.76
N HIS A 40 -4.83 6.87 -3.83
CA HIS A 40 -5.02 5.86 -2.80
C HIS A 40 -6.27 6.16 -1.97
N ARG A 41 -6.46 7.39 -1.47
CA ARG A 41 -7.69 7.83 -0.75
C ARG A 41 -8.96 7.68 -1.58
N LYS A 42 -8.88 7.80 -2.91
CA LYS A 42 -9.99 7.52 -3.84
C LYS A 42 -10.25 6.03 -4.08
N GLY A 43 -9.49 5.13 -3.44
CA GLY A 43 -9.59 3.69 -3.60
C GLY A 43 -8.93 3.14 -4.86
N ILE A 44 -8.17 3.95 -5.61
CA ILE A 44 -7.51 3.54 -6.86
C ILE A 44 -6.09 3.06 -6.56
N ILE A 45 -5.94 1.73 -6.52
CA ILE A 45 -4.69 1.08 -6.09
C ILE A 45 -3.98 0.33 -7.23
N ASN A 46 -4.74 -0.08 -8.25
CA ASN A 46 -4.24 -0.86 -9.37
C ASN A 46 -3.12 -0.08 -10.10
N LYS A 47 -1.96 -0.72 -10.27
CA LYS A 47 -0.74 -0.06 -10.76
C LYS A 47 -0.82 0.27 -12.26
N GLU A 48 -1.51 -0.57 -13.04
CA GLU A 48 -1.76 -0.37 -14.46
C GLU A 48 -2.67 0.84 -14.67
N LYS A 49 -3.78 0.90 -13.92
CA LYS A 49 -4.72 2.02 -13.94
C LYS A 49 -4.06 3.33 -13.50
N LEU A 50 -3.23 3.28 -12.46
CA LEU A 50 -2.46 4.46 -12.03
C LEU A 50 -1.46 4.91 -13.11
N SER A 51 -0.77 3.99 -13.77
CA SER A 51 0.16 4.32 -14.87
C SER A 51 -0.56 5.04 -16.02
N GLU A 52 -1.72 4.54 -16.39
CA GLU A 52 -2.57 5.16 -17.39
C GLU A 52 -3.02 6.56 -16.96
N ILE A 53 -3.59 6.71 -15.76
CA ILE A 53 -4.05 8.01 -15.23
C ILE A 53 -2.91 9.03 -15.15
N PHE A 54 -1.73 8.61 -14.68
CA PHE A 54 -0.58 9.51 -14.57
C PHE A 54 -0.15 9.99 -15.96
N LYS A 55 -0.19 9.12 -16.96
CA LYS A 55 0.15 9.48 -18.34
C LYS A 55 -0.91 10.37 -18.99
N THR A 56 -2.19 10.04 -18.85
CA THR A 56 -3.29 10.70 -19.58
C THR A 56 -3.72 12.01 -18.93
N VAL A 57 -3.86 12.04 -17.61
CA VAL A 57 -4.38 13.19 -16.87
C VAL A 57 -3.27 14.15 -16.47
N HIS A 58 -2.11 13.62 -16.06
CA HIS A 58 -1.02 14.44 -15.50
C HIS A 58 0.18 14.60 -16.43
N GLY A 59 0.19 13.93 -17.59
CA GLY A 59 1.33 13.95 -18.52
C GLY A 59 2.60 13.30 -17.97
N ILE A 60 2.49 12.53 -16.90
CA ILE A 60 3.62 11.91 -16.19
C ILE A 60 3.84 10.48 -16.71
N ASN A 61 4.95 10.26 -17.40
CA ASN A 61 5.29 8.94 -17.92
C ASN A 61 6.00 8.08 -16.86
N ILE A 62 5.24 7.28 -16.11
CA ILE A 62 5.78 6.31 -15.14
C ILE A 62 5.23 4.92 -15.43
N SER A 63 6.14 3.93 -15.48
CA SER A 63 5.78 2.51 -15.60
C SER A 63 5.04 1.96 -14.37
N ALA A 64 4.13 1.02 -14.59
CA ALA A 64 3.42 0.31 -13.52
C ALA A 64 4.35 -0.31 -12.46
N THR A 65 5.50 -0.85 -12.87
CA THR A 65 6.52 -1.40 -11.96
C THR A 65 7.11 -0.32 -11.04
N THR A 66 7.37 0.87 -11.58
CA THR A 66 7.89 2.00 -10.80
C THR A 66 6.84 2.52 -9.81
N ILE A 67 5.57 2.60 -10.23
CA ILE A 67 4.46 2.94 -9.34
C ILE A 67 4.38 1.94 -8.19
N ASN A 68 4.44 0.63 -8.48
CA ASN A 68 4.36 -0.39 -7.45
C ASN A 68 5.52 -0.26 -6.44
N ARG A 69 6.75 -0.02 -6.92
CA ARG A 69 7.92 0.22 -6.06
C ARG A 69 7.72 1.45 -5.16
N ARG A 70 7.25 2.58 -5.71
CA ARG A 70 6.99 3.81 -4.94
C ARG A 70 5.88 3.60 -3.91
N LYS A 71 4.79 2.94 -4.28
CA LYS A 71 3.70 2.59 -3.35
C LYS A 71 4.19 1.76 -2.17
N ARG A 72 5.05 0.76 -2.41
CA ARG A 72 5.65 -0.04 -1.33
C ARG A 72 6.50 0.81 -0.38
N LYS A 73 7.32 1.73 -0.92
CA LYS A 73 8.10 2.70 -0.11
C LYS A 73 7.19 3.60 0.74
N LEU A 74 6.02 3.96 0.23
CA LEU A 74 5.03 4.81 0.91
C LEU A 74 4.03 4.03 1.80
N GLY A 75 4.12 2.70 1.88
CA GLY A 75 3.17 1.88 2.63
C GLY A 75 1.74 1.84 2.05
N LEU A 76 1.55 2.20 0.78
CA LEU A 76 0.24 2.27 0.12
C LEU A 76 -0.19 0.90 -0.43
N TYR A 77 -0.64 0.03 0.47
CA TYR A 77 -1.00 -1.36 0.17
C TYR A 77 -2.49 -1.54 -0.16
N ALA A 78 -2.79 -2.65 -0.83
CA ALA A 78 -4.16 -3.09 -1.08
C ALA A 78 -4.71 -3.87 0.12
N SER A 79 -6.04 -4.02 0.18
CA SER A 79 -6.77 -4.63 1.30
C SER A 79 -6.21 -5.96 1.79
N ALA A 80 -5.81 -6.87 0.90
CA ALA A 80 -5.31 -8.20 1.28
C ALA A 80 -4.00 -8.11 2.09
N VAL A 81 -3.06 -7.29 1.63
CA VAL A 81 -1.77 -7.10 2.32
C VAL A 81 -2.00 -6.36 3.62
N THR A 82 -2.75 -5.27 3.59
CA THR A 82 -3.06 -4.49 4.79
C THR A 82 -3.79 -5.34 5.84
N THR A 83 -4.74 -6.18 5.44
CA THR A 83 -5.44 -7.07 6.38
C THR A 83 -4.52 -8.15 6.94
N ARG A 84 -3.62 -8.73 6.15
CA ARG A 84 -2.69 -9.74 6.66
C ARG A 84 -1.67 -9.12 7.63
N ASP A 85 -1.18 -7.93 7.32
CA ASP A 85 -0.08 -7.30 8.05
C ASP A 85 -0.58 -6.49 9.28
N THR A 86 -1.88 -6.17 9.35
CA THR A 86 -2.49 -5.56 10.55
C THR A 86 -2.70 -6.64 11.62
N PRO A 87 -2.47 -6.34 12.92
CA PRO A 87 -2.86 -7.23 14.02
C PRO A 87 -4.39 -7.42 14.16
N ASP A 88 -4.80 -8.57 14.70
CA ASP A 88 -6.22 -8.96 14.77
C ASP A 88 -7.04 -8.12 15.76
N ASP A 89 -6.44 -7.76 16.90
CA ASP A 89 -6.97 -6.83 17.88
C ASP A 89 -7.20 -5.43 17.28
N VAL A 90 -6.23 -4.92 16.53
CA VAL A 90 -6.34 -3.61 15.86
C VAL A 90 -7.48 -3.63 14.84
N LYS A 91 -7.60 -4.69 14.05
CA LYS A 91 -8.72 -4.82 13.10
C LYS A 91 -10.07 -4.90 13.80
N LEU A 92 -10.17 -5.66 14.89
CA LEU A 92 -11.40 -5.75 15.69
C LEU A 92 -11.78 -4.36 16.22
N GLN A 93 -10.82 -3.62 16.75
CA GLN A 93 -11.03 -2.25 17.22
C GLN A 93 -11.51 -1.33 16.10
N LEU A 94 -10.90 -1.40 14.91
CA LEU A 94 -11.33 -0.61 13.75
C LEU A 94 -12.78 -0.89 13.37
N VAL A 95 -13.21 -2.16 13.44
CA VAL A 95 -14.60 -2.55 13.17
C VAL A 95 -15.55 -2.06 14.26
N LEU A 96 -15.20 -2.26 15.54
CA LEU A 96 -16.01 -1.81 16.66
C LEU A 96 -16.19 -0.29 16.65
N ASP A 97 -15.12 0.47 16.40
CA ASP A 97 -15.17 1.93 16.29
C ASP A 97 -16.08 2.38 15.14
N ALA A 98 -16.07 1.67 14.01
CA ALA A 98 -16.92 2.00 12.87
C ALA A 98 -18.38 1.60 13.11
N MET A 99 -18.63 0.52 13.85
CA MET A 99 -19.97 0.12 14.29
C MET A 99 -20.55 1.05 15.35
N ALA A 100 -19.72 1.59 16.25
CA ALA A 100 -20.14 2.58 17.25
C ALA A 100 -20.69 3.86 16.59
N GLN A 101 -20.25 4.18 15.37
CA GLN A 101 -20.76 5.29 14.57
C GLN A 101 -22.08 4.97 13.84
N ASP A 102 -22.52 3.71 13.86
CA ASP A 102 -23.81 3.24 13.35
C ASP A 102 -24.66 2.62 14.46
N PRO A 103 -25.18 3.46 15.39
CA PRO A 103 -25.97 2.97 16.50
C PRO A 103 -27.27 2.26 16.05
N GLU A 104 -27.78 2.61 14.87
CA GLU A 104 -28.97 1.99 14.28
C GLU A 104 -28.67 0.66 13.54
N ARG A 105 -27.39 0.30 13.40
CA ARG A 105 -26.92 -0.94 12.74
C ARG A 105 -27.44 -1.11 11.31
N LYS A 106 -27.61 0.00 10.59
CA LYS A 106 -28.13 -0.01 9.20
C LYS A 106 -27.01 -0.20 8.16
N MET A 107 -25.75 -0.05 8.53
CA MET A 107 -24.60 -0.23 7.66
C MET A 107 -24.23 -1.70 7.54
N GLY A 108 -24.43 -2.25 6.35
CA GLY A 108 -23.85 -3.56 6.01
C GLY A 108 -22.32 -3.54 6.00
N ALA A 109 -21.70 -4.72 6.08
CA ALA A 109 -20.25 -4.90 6.17
C ALA A 109 -19.43 -4.16 5.08
N ARG A 110 -20.00 -3.98 3.87
CA ARG A 110 -19.36 -3.17 2.83
C ARG A 110 -19.20 -1.70 3.26
N ARG A 111 -20.27 -1.09 3.75
CA ARG A 111 -20.27 0.33 4.17
C ARG A 111 -19.39 0.56 5.39
N ILE A 112 -19.38 -0.38 6.34
CA ILE A 112 -18.49 -0.32 7.49
C ILE A 112 -17.02 -0.30 7.04
N ARG A 113 -16.62 -1.17 6.09
CA ARG A 113 -15.24 -1.16 5.55
C ARG A 113 -14.91 0.13 4.81
N GLU A 114 -15.86 0.66 4.04
CA GLU A 114 -15.70 1.96 3.36
C GLU A 114 -15.53 3.10 4.38
N ALA A 115 -16.28 3.08 5.48
CA ALA A 115 -16.17 4.06 6.57
C ALA A 115 -14.81 3.97 7.28
N ILE A 116 -14.34 2.75 7.59
CA ILE A 116 -12.98 2.54 8.13
C ILE A 116 -11.94 3.11 7.18
N PHE A 117 -12.02 2.76 5.90
CA PHE A 117 -11.06 3.22 4.90
C PHE A 117 -11.07 4.75 4.75
N ALA A 118 -12.25 5.37 4.72
CA ALA A 118 -12.38 6.82 4.63
C ALA A 118 -11.76 7.54 5.84
N ARG A 119 -11.88 6.95 7.04
CA ARG A 119 -11.39 7.54 8.29
C ARG A 119 -9.89 7.32 8.50
N THR A 120 -9.41 6.10 8.30
CA THR A 120 -8.03 5.71 8.69
C THR A 120 -7.10 5.52 7.49
N GLY A 121 -7.65 5.44 6.27
CA GLY A 121 -6.90 5.01 5.09
C GLY A 121 -6.54 3.52 5.09
N THR A 122 -7.00 2.76 6.09
CA THR A 122 -6.70 1.33 6.21
C THR A 122 -7.73 0.53 5.43
N MET A 123 -7.28 -0.24 4.45
CA MET A 123 -8.16 -1.15 3.71
C MET A 123 -8.23 -2.51 4.39
N LEU A 124 -9.44 -2.93 4.75
CA LEU A 124 -9.70 -4.26 5.27
C LEU A 124 -10.46 -5.10 4.24
N THR A 125 -10.12 -6.39 4.12
CA THR A 125 -10.93 -7.35 3.37
C THR A 125 -12.20 -7.69 4.13
N ARG A 126 -13.15 -8.36 3.48
CA ARG A 126 -14.25 -9.00 4.21
C ARG A 126 -13.63 -10.08 5.10
N TYR A 127 -13.88 -9.98 6.39
CA TYR A 127 -13.45 -10.98 7.35
C TYR A 127 -14.21 -12.29 7.11
N GLU A 128 -13.58 -13.25 6.44
CA GLU A 128 -14.09 -14.63 6.32
C GLU A 128 -13.06 -15.68 6.79
N GLN A 129 -11.85 -15.28 7.18
CA GLN A 129 -10.77 -16.20 7.52
C GLN A 129 -10.13 -15.85 8.86
N PHE A 130 -10.88 -15.99 9.95
CA PHE A 130 -10.30 -16.32 11.24
C PHE A 130 -10.32 -17.85 11.39
N GLN A 131 -9.25 -18.50 10.97
CA GLN A 131 -8.92 -19.86 11.43
C GLN A 131 -8.45 -19.72 12.89
N GLY A 132 -9.37 -19.61 13.84
CA GLY A 132 -9.00 -19.53 15.25
C GLY A 132 -10.03 -18.95 16.22
N PHE A 133 -11.08 -18.28 15.73
CA PHE A 133 -12.15 -17.78 16.61
C PHE A 133 -13.43 -18.58 16.37
N SER A 134 -13.53 -19.76 17.00
CA SER A 134 -14.81 -20.46 17.14
C SER A 134 -15.73 -19.64 18.04
N PRO A 135 -16.92 -19.22 17.59
CA PRO A 135 -17.90 -18.49 18.41
C PRO A 135 -18.61 -19.39 19.45
N LEU A 136 -18.08 -20.58 19.75
CA LEU A 136 -18.69 -21.59 20.61
C LEU A 136 -17.88 -21.88 21.89
N LEU A 137 -17.25 -20.87 22.49
CA LEU A 137 -16.72 -20.97 23.85
C LEU A 137 -17.26 -19.83 24.71
N GLY A 138 -18.59 -19.82 24.83
CA GLY A 138 -19.33 -18.94 25.72
C GLY A 138 -20.42 -19.74 26.45
N LEU A 139 -20.07 -20.87 27.06
CA LEU A 139 -20.91 -21.54 28.07
C LEU A 139 -20.12 -22.67 28.76
N ASN A 140 -20.02 -22.55 30.09
CA ASN A 140 -19.50 -23.47 31.13
C ASN A 140 -18.42 -22.74 31.96
N LEU A 141 -18.47 -22.64 33.29
CA LEU A 141 -19.36 -23.16 34.31
C LEU A 141 -18.94 -22.45 35.62
N LEU A 142 -19.85 -21.76 36.33
CA LEU A 142 -19.66 -21.39 37.74
C LEU A 142 -21.03 -21.04 38.35
N ALA A 143 -21.76 -22.09 38.70
CA ALA A 143 -22.76 -22.16 39.77
C ALA A 143 -22.91 -23.63 40.15
#